data_AF-A0A0U2Q6X8-F1
#
_entry.id   AF-A0A0U2Q6X8-F1
#
_cell.length_a   1.000
_cell.length_b   1.000
_cell.length_c   1.000
_cell.angle_alpha   90.00
_cell.angle_beta   90.00
_cell.angle_gamma   90.00
#
_symmetry.space_group_name_H-M   'P 1'
#
loop_
_entity.id
_entity.type
_entity.pdbx_description
1 polymer ?
#
loop_
_entity_poly.entity_id
_entity_poly.type
_entity_poly.pdbx_seq_one_letter_code
_entity_poly.pdbx_strand_id
1 'polypeptide(L)' 'MSKNEAPLEAISKYIPEISAPLILDYLRRYKVHLTITRERKSVLGDYRHAVGFKAHRISVNGNLNKFSFLIT' A
#
# COMPACT_ATOMS: atom_id res chain seq x y z
N MET A 1 -17.69 -0.19 -7.33
CA MET A 1 -17.53 0.50 -6.03
C MET A 1 -16.60 1.67 -6.26
N SER A 2 -17.01 2.87 -5.82
CA SER A 2 -16.16 4.05 -5.83
C SER A 2 -14.92 3.82 -4.95
N LYS A 3 -13.78 4.42 -5.31
CA LYS A 3 -12.64 4.49 -4.42
C LYS A 3 -12.99 5.44 -3.29
N ASN A 4 -12.80 5.01 -2.05
CA ASN A 4 -12.96 5.87 -0.88
C ASN A 4 -11.57 6.21 -0.35
N GLU A 5 -11.34 7.47 -0.04
CA GLU A 5 -10.11 7.91 0.61
C GLU A 5 -10.16 7.54 2.09
N ALA A 6 -9.01 7.15 2.63
CA ALA A 6 -8.84 6.80 4.03
C ALA A 6 -7.55 7.43 4.56
N PRO A 7 -7.47 7.71 5.87
CA PRO A 7 -6.23 8.12 6.51
C PRO A 7 -5.13 7.09 6.25
N LEU A 8 -3.89 7.55 6.09
CA LEU A 8 -2.74 6.68 5.78
C LEU A 8 -2.53 5.63 6.88
N GLU A 9 -2.83 5.98 8.12
CA GLU A 9 -2.77 5.13 9.32
C GLU A 9 -3.68 3.90 9.22
N ALA A 10 -4.69 3.92 8.35
CA ALA A 10 -5.55 2.75 8.10
C ALA A 10 -4.76 1.57 7.52
N ILE A 11 -3.57 1.82 6.94
CA ILE A 11 -2.68 0.76 6.45
C ILE A 11 -2.25 -0.20 7.56
N SER A 12 -2.17 0.25 8.83
CA SER A 12 -1.73 -0.57 9.97
C SER A 12 -2.58 -1.83 10.17
N LYS A 13 -3.79 -1.88 9.60
CA LYS A 13 -4.63 -3.09 9.59
C LYS A 13 -4.13 -4.19 8.65
N TYR A 14 -3.37 -3.82 7.62
CA TYR A 14 -2.93 -4.66 6.51
C TYR A 14 -1.43 -5.01 6.56
N ILE A 15 -0.69 -4.48 7.53
CA ILE A 15 0.75 -4.69 7.70
C ILE A 15 1.05 -5.14 9.14
N PRO A 16 2.25 -5.69 9.41
CA PRO A 16 2.65 -6.06 10.77
C PRO A 16 2.81 -4.80 11.62
N GLU A 17 2.37 -4.85 12.87
CA GLU A 17 2.38 -3.69 13.77
C GLU A 17 3.79 -3.17 14.03
N ILE A 18 4.76 -4.08 14.18
CA ILE A 18 6.17 -3.75 14.40
C ILE A 18 6.80 -2.95 13.25
N SER A 19 6.31 -3.10 12.02
CA SER A 19 6.86 -2.41 10.85
C SER A 19 6.02 -1.20 10.43
N ALA A 20 4.84 -1.03 11.01
CA ALA A 20 3.94 0.07 10.68
C ALA A 20 4.59 1.46 10.82
N PRO A 21 5.35 1.78 11.89
CA PRO A 21 6.00 3.08 12.01
C PRO A 21 6.96 3.39 10.86
N LEU A 22 7.78 2.40 10.48
CA LEU A 22 8.76 2.53 9.41
C LEU A 22 8.10 2.67 8.04
N ILE A 23 7.08 1.85 7.77
CA ILE A 23 6.31 1.91 6.51
C ILE A 23 5.60 3.26 6.38
N LEU A 24 4.95 3.73 7.44
CA LEU A 24 4.27 5.03 7.46
C LEU A 24 5.23 6.20 7.23
N ASP A 25 6.47 6.13 7.73
CA ASP A 25 7.50 7.13 7.43
C ASP A 25 7.85 7.14 5.94
N TYR A 26 8.10 5.96 5.35
CA TYR A 26 8.42 5.87 3.93
C TYR A 26 7.29 6.33 3.01
N LEU A 27 6.05 5.93 3.29
CA LEU A 27 4.89 6.33 2.49
C LEU A 27 4.70 7.86 2.51
N ARG A 28 4.92 8.49 3.67
CA ARG A 28 4.88 9.97 3.81
C ARG A 28 6.06 10.63 3.10
N ARG A 29 7.28 10.16 3.35
CA ARG A 29 8.52 10.72 2.78
C ARG A 29 8.49 10.73 1.26
N TYR A 30 8.07 9.63 0.65
CA TYR A 30 8.03 9.47 -0.81
C TYR A 30 6.68 9.84 -1.43
N LYS A 31 5.72 10.33 -0.63
CA LYS A 31 4.37 10.73 -1.06
C LYS A 31 3.71 9.65 -1.93
N VAL A 32 3.76 8.41 -1.44
CA VAL A 32 3.27 7.24 -2.17
C VAL A 32 1.75 7.20 -2.12
N HIS A 33 1.11 7.07 -3.28
CA HIS A 33 -0.31 6.74 -3.35
C HIS A 33 -0.50 5.23 -3.18
N LEU A 34 -0.95 4.83 -2.00
CA LEU A 34 -1.30 3.45 -1.71
C LEU A 34 -2.78 3.20 -2.02
N THR A 35 -3.08 2.08 -2.68
CA THR A 35 -4.45 1.61 -2.89
C THR A 35 -4.59 0.18 -2.37
N ILE A 36 -5.47 -0.01 -1.39
CA ILE A 36 -5.89 -1.35 -0.98
C ILE A 36 -7.02 -1.80 -1.91
N THR A 37 -6.82 -2.91 -2.61
CA THR A 37 -7.81 -3.46 -3.55
C THR A 37 -8.50 -4.68 -2.95
N ARG A 38 -9.59 -5.13 -3.59
CA ARG A 38 -10.12 -6.47 -3.31
C ARG A 38 -9.08 -7.54 -3.69
N GLU A 39 -9.29 -8.74 -3.17
CA GLU A 39 -8.52 -9.91 -3.58
C GLU A 39 -8.51 -10.07 -5.10
N ARG A 40 -7.32 -10.27 -5.66
CA ARG A 40 -7.08 -10.62 -7.05
C ARG A 40 -6.24 -11.88 -7.08
N LYS A 41 -6.61 -12.84 -7.93
CA LYS A 41 -5.90 -14.13 -8.04
C LYS A 41 -4.56 -14.04 -8.76
N SER A 42 -4.44 -13.18 -9.77
CA SER A 42 -3.26 -13.11 -10.65
C SER A 42 -2.20 -12.11 -10.20
N VAL A 43 -2.58 -11.08 -9.43
CA VAL A 43 -1.66 -10.00 -9.01
C VAL A 43 -1.96 -9.63 -7.55
N LEU A 44 -1.02 -9.97 -6.67
CA LEU A 44 -1.13 -9.75 -5.23
C LEU A 44 -0.83 -8.30 -4.81
N GLY A 45 0.03 -7.65 -5.59
CA GLY A 45 0.36 -6.24 -5.47
C GLY A 45 1.13 -5.75 -6.69
N ASP A 46 1.29 -4.44 -6.82
CA ASP A 46 2.06 -3.81 -7.89
C ASP A 46 2.64 -2.49 -7.38
N TYR A 47 3.92 -2.26 -7.63
CA TYR A 47 4.59 -0.98 -7.40
C TYR A 47 4.94 -0.33 -8.73
N ARG A 48 4.58 0.95 -8.85
CA ARG A 48 4.97 1.79 -9.97
C ARG A 48 5.75 2.98 -9.46
N HIS A 49 6.97 3.11 -9.95
CA HIS A 49 7.82 4.26 -9.71
C HIS A 49 7.19 5.54 -10.25
N ALA A 50 7.60 6.68 -9.68
CA ALA A 50 7.18 7.99 -10.15
C ALA A 50 7.74 8.26 -11.56
N VAL A 51 6.89 8.78 -12.45
CA VAL A 51 7.27 9.11 -13.83
C VAL A 51 6.66 10.46 -14.21
N GLY A 52 7.51 11.41 -14.60
CA GLY A 52 7.11 12.79 -14.88
C GLY A 52 6.42 13.43 -13.66
N PHE A 53 5.19 13.90 -13.85
CA PHE A 53 4.37 14.51 -12.78
C PHE A 53 3.57 13.50 -11.94
N LYS A 54 3.74 12.19 -12.16
CA LYS A 54 3.02 11.15 -11.42
C LYS A 54 3.82 10.70 -10.21
N ALA A 55 3.20 10.73 -9.04
CA ALA A 55 3.76 10.17 -7.80
C ALA A 55 3.88 8.63 -7.86
N HIS A 56 4.68 8.09 -6.94
CA HIS A 56 4.77 6.66 -6.69
C HIS A 56 3.40 6.06 -6.39
N ARG A 57 3.13 4.85 -6.88
CA ARG A 57 1.88 4.13 -6.62
C ARG A 57 2.17 2.72 -6.16
N ILE A 58 1.50 2.30 -5.10
CA ILE A 58 1.46 0.91 -4.66
C ILE A 58 0.01 0.47 -4.66
N SER A 59 -0.27 -0.74 -5.18
CA SER A 59 -1.53 -1.42 -4.94
C SER A 59 -1.29 -2.76 -4.28
N VAL A 60 -2.11 -3.12 -3.30
CA VAL A 60 -2.02 -4.43 -2.62
C VAL A 60 -3.42 -4.98 -2.35
N ASN A 61 -3.55 -6.30 -2.35
CA ASN A 61 -4.80 -6.95 -2.00
C ASN A 61 -5.11 -6.75 -0.50
N GLY A 62 -6.36 -6.44 -0.17
CA GLY A 62 -6.80 -6.20 1.21
C GLY A 62 -6.95 -7.46 2.06
N ASN A 63 -6.89 -8.65 1.45
CA ASN A 63 -6.91 -9.94 2.13
C ASN A 63 -5.51 -10.57 2.25
N LEU A 64 -4.46 -9.85 1.83
CA LEU A 64 -3.11 -10.36 1.85
C LEU A 64 -2.66 -10.63 3.29
N ASN A 65 -1.79 -11.63 3.47
CA ASN A 65 -1.12 -11.82 4.75
C ASN A 65 -0.35 -10.54 5.10
N LYS A 66 -0.40 -10.10 6.36
CA LYS A 66 0.22 -8.85 6.80
C LYS A 66 1.70 -8.75 6.41
N PHE A 67 2.44 -9.84 6.48
CA PHE A 67 3.86 -9.88 6.14
C PHE A 67 4.12 -9.78 4.64
N SER A 68 3.15 -10.13 3.79
CA SER A 68 3.34 -10.12 2.34
C SER A 68 3.62 -8.72 1.79
N PHE A 69 3.14 -7.66 2.45
CA PHE A 69 3.49 -6.27 2.10
C PHE A 69 5.00 -5.99 2.16
N LEU A 70 5.76 -6.72 3.00
CA LEU A 70 7.19 -6.48 3.21
C LEU A 70 8.08 -7.14 2.15
N ILE A 71 7.55 -8.13 1.43
CA ILE A 71 8.32 -8.99 0.52
C ILE A 71 7.94 -8.80 -0.95
N THR A 72 6.84 -8.10 -1.21
CA THR A 72 6.21 -7.97 -2.55
C THR A 72 6.34 -6.54 -3.03
#